data_AF-S0FZX5-F1
#
_entry.id   AF-S0FZX5-F1
#
_cell.length_a   1.000
_cell.length_b   1.000
_cell.length_c   1.000
_cell.angle_alpha   90.00
_cell.angle_beta   90.00
_cell.angle_gamma   90.00
#
_symmetry.space_group_name_H-M   'P 1'
#
loop_
_entity.id
_entity.type
_entity.pdbx_description
1 polymer ?
#
loop_
_entity_poly.entity_id
_entity_poly.type
_entity_poly.pdbx_seq_one_letter_code
_entity_poly.pdbx_strand_id
1 'polypeptide(L)'
;MVVVIDMEGIVGGIWGSEIAMNMMIRGIEGAVIDGACRDSYETNLEKANVFCTQRTYNHVYGRARGGARNIPVHCAGVTVKPGDIICADDDGVLVIPYEVAEDVIKFARLQLEEDIATRSSHYEKLGFEPDATLERNR
;
A
#
# COMPACT_ATOMS: atom_id res chain seq x y z
N MET A 1 -7.20 -8.53 0.89
CA MET A 1 -5.83 -9.12 1.04
C MET A 1 -4.86 -8.35 0.16
N VAL A 2 -3.70 -7.98 0.71
CA VAL A 2 -2.61 -7.31 -0.02
C VAL A 2 -1.43 -8.27 -0.18
N VAL A 3 -0.79 -8.28 -1.35
CA VAL A 3 0.41 -9.10 -1.61
C VAL A 3 1.65 -8.24 -1.38
N VAL A 4 2.60 -8.72 -0.59
CA VAL A 4 3.88 -8.04 -0.35
C VAL A 4 5.01 -8.86 -0.98
N ILE A 5 5.84 -8.21 -1.80
CA ILE A 5 6.87 -8.85 -2.61
C ILE A 5 8.22 -8.17 -2.33
N ASP A 6 9.17 -8.96 -1.87
CA ASP A 6 10.59 -8.59 -1.85
C ASP A 6 11.26 -9.20 -3.09
N MET A 7 11.82 -8.34 -3.96
CA MET A 7 12.52 -8.78 -5.17
C MET A 7 14.00 -9.08 -4.92
N GLU A 8 14.51 -8.92 -3.70
CA GLU A 8 15.92 -9.14 -3.34
C GLU A 8 16.90 -8.37 -4.25
N GLY A 9 16.48 -7.18 -4.69
CA GLY A 9 17.24 -6.33 -5.62
C GLY A 9 17.24 -6.80 -7.09
N ILE A 10 16.48 -7.84 -7.45
CA ILE A 10 16.34 -8.28 -8.85
C ILE A 10 15.67 -7.17 -9.67
N VAL A 11 16.35 -6.77 -10.75
CA VAL A 11 15.87 -5.72 -11.65
C VAL A 11 14.87 -6.29 -12.66
N GLY A 12 13.70 -5.65 -12.76
CA GLY A 12 12.67 -5.94 -13.75
C GLY A 12 11.27 -5.96 -13.16
N GLY A 13 10.28 -5.63 -13.98
CA GLY A 13 8.88 -5.56 -13.61
C GLY A 13 8.32 -6.95 -13.35
N ILE A 14 8.10 -7.29 -12.08
CA ILE A 14 7.44 -8.54 -11.64
C ILE A 14 5.92 -8.45 -11.79
N TRP A 15 5.40 -7.23 -11.77
CA TRP A 15 3.98 -6.92 -11.81
C TRP A 15 3.68 -5.98 -12.98
N GLY A 16 2.57 -6.21 -13.67
CA GLY A 16 2.05 -5.39 -14.77
C GLY A 16 0.52 -5.43 -14.79
N SER A 17 -0.11 -4.78 -15.77
CA SER A 17 -1.57 -4.63 -15.84
C SER A 17 -2.32 -5.96 -15.85
N GLU A 18 -1.90 -6.90 -16.70
CA GLU A 18 -2.53 -8.24 -16.77
C GLU A 18 -2.51 -8.96 -15.41
N ILE A 19 -1.37 -8.94 -14.72
CA ILE A 19 -1.22 -9.57 -13.40
C ILE A 19 -2.12 -8.83 -12.39
N ALA A 20 -2.14 -7.50 -12.45
CA ALA A 20 -2.95 -6.67 -11.56
C ALA A 20 -4.44 -6.99 -11.70
N MET A 21 -4.96 -7.04 -12.93
CA MET A 21 -6.35 -7.40 -13.23
C MET A 21 -6.69 -8.83 -12.78
N ASN A 22 -5.83 -9.80 -13.06
CA ASN A 22 -6.03 -11.18 -12.61
C ASN A 22 -6.09 -11.28 -11.08
N MET A 23 -5.31 -10.48 -10.37
CA MET A 23 -5.33 -10.43 -8.90
C MET A 23 -6.60 -9.75 -8.36
N MET A 24 -7.08 -8.69 -9.01
CA MET A 24 -8.38 -8.08 -8.69
C MET A 24 -9.53 -9.08 -8.84
N ILE A 25 -9.54 -9.88 -9.92
CA ILE A 25 -10.54 -10.95 -10.13
C ILE A 25 -10.52 -11.96 -8.97
N ARG A 26 -9.36 -12.18 -8.36
CA ARG A 26 -9.18 -13.09 -7.21
C ARG A 26 -9.48 -12.43 -5.85
N GLY A 27 -9.93 -11.19 -5.83
CA GLY A 27 -10.23 -10.44 -4.60
C GLY A 27 -8.98 -9.94 -3.86
N ILE A 28 -7.84 -9.82 -4.54
CA ILE A 28 -6.67 -9.11 -4.03
C ILE A 28 -6.91 -7.61 -4.13
N GLU A 29 -6.69 -6.89 -3.03
CA GLU A 29 -6.91 -5.44 -2.93
C GLU A 29 -5.75 -4.63 -3.50
N GLY A 30 -4.55 -5.21 -3.54
CA GLY A 30 -3.37 -4.55 -4.09
C GLY A 30 -2.06 -5.32 -3.87
N ALA A 31 -0.97 -4.70 -4.30
CA ALA A 31 0.38 -5.19 -4.11
C ALA A 31 1.35 -4.11 -3.59
N VAL A 32 2.29 -4.52 -2.75
CA VAL A 32 3.44 -3.73 -2.31
C VAL A 32 4.70 -4.47 -2.77
N ILE A 33 5.55 -3.80 -3.53
CA ILE A 33 6.67 -4.42 -4.23
C ILE A 33 7.95 -3.65 -3.91
N ASP A 34 8.84 -4.25 -3.14
CA ASP A 34 10.23 -3.79 -3.12
C ASP A 34 10.93 -4.29 -4.38
N GLY A 35 10.79 -3.50 -5.43
CA GLY A 35 11.17 -3.82 -6.79
C GLY A 35 10.33 -3.04 -7.78
N ALA A 36 10.29 -3.52 -9.03
CA ALA A 36 9.68 -2.78 -10.11
C ALA A 36 8.29 -3.27 -10.51
N CYS A 37 7.40 -2.31 -10.84
CA CYS A 37 6.15 -2.53 -11.56
C CYS A 37 6.25 -1.96 -12.98
N ARG A 38 5.60 -2.61 -13.94
CA ARG A 38 5.44 -2.18 -15.33
C ARG A 38 3.97 -1.81 -15.61
N ASP A 39 3.72 -1.16 -16.74
CA ASP A 39 2.38 -0.80 -17.20
C ASP A 39 1.63 0.20 -16.28
N SER A 40 2.35 1.10 -15.62
CA SER A 40 1.79 1.99 -14.58
C SER A 40 0.62 2.88 -15.04
N TYR A 41 0.55 3.20 -16.33
CA TYR A 41 -0.59 3.94 -16.90
C TYR A 41 -1.88 3.11 -16.83
N GLU A 42 -1.80 1.85 -17.26
CA GLU A 42 -2.92 0.92 -17.29
C GLU A 42 -3.37 0.58 -15.86
N THR A 43 -2.43 0.27 -14.96
CA THR A 43 -2.77 -0.03 -13.56
C THR A 43 -3.48 1.11 -12.86
N ASN A 44 -3.08 2.36 -13.12
CA ASN A 44 -3.76 3.54 -12.57
C ASN A 44 -5.15 3.74 -13.17
N LEU A 45 -5.30 3.54 -14.49
CA LEU A 45 -6.59 3.64 -15.17
C LEU A 45 -7.58 2.58 -14.68
N GLU A 46 -7.09 1.37 -14.46
CA GLU A 46 -7.85 0.21 -13.95
C GLU A 46 -8.13 0.28 -12.45
N LYS A 47 -7.51 1.25 -11.75
CA LYS A 47 -7.54 1.37 -10.29
C LYS A 47 -7.02 0.12 -9.57
N ALA A 48 -6.00 -0.50 -10.14
CA ALA A 48 -5.27 -1.58 -9.49
C ALA A 48 -4.21 -1.00 -8.55
N ASN A 49 -4.42 -1.16 -7.24
CA ASN A 49 -3.53 -0.58 -6.22
C ASN A 49 -2.17 -1.28 -6.23
N VAL A 50 -1.13 -0.60 -6.72
CA VAL A 50 0.24 -1.14 -6.74
C VAL A 50 1.22 -0.09 -6.23
N PHE A 51 1.85 -0.41 -5.11
CA PHE A 51 2.96 0.34 -4.55
C PHE A 51 4.26 -0.35 -4.93
N CYS A 52 5.21 0.38 -5.50
CA CYS A 52 6.48 -0.18 -5.92
C CYS A 52 7.62 0.82 -5.74
N THR A 53 8.84 0.34 -5.49
CA THR A 53 10.01 1.20 -5.36
C THR A 53 10.50 1.71 -6.71
N GLN A 54 10.13 1.05 -7.82
CA GLN A 54 10.54 1.44 -9.18
C GLN A 54 9.42 1.23 -10.22
N ARG A 55 9.37 2.12 -11.22
CA ARG A 55 8.61 1.90 -12.46
C ARG A 55 9.55 1.46 -13.57
N THR A 56 9.15 0.52 -14.40
CA THR A 56 10.00 0.03 -15.49
C THR A 56 9.19 -0.44 -16.70
N TYR A 57 9.81 -0.47 -17.88
CA TYR A 57 9.27 -1.14 -19.07
C TYR A 57 9.84 -2.57 -19.22
N ASN A 58 10.90 -2.90 -18.47
CA ASN A 58 11.57 -4.20 -18.60
C ASN A 58 10.78 -5.28 -17.87
N HIS A 59 10.46 -6.38 -18.55
CA HIS A 59 9.90 -7.55 -17.88
C HIS A 59 10.97 -8.25 -17.03
N VAL A 60 10.57 -8.85 -15.89
CA VAL A 60 11.46 -9.69 -15.07
C VAL A 60 11.87 -11.03 -15.71
N TYR A 61 11.41 -11.32 -16.94
CA TYR A 61 11.56 -12.63 -17.56
C TYR A 61 13.04 -12.97 -17.74
N GLY A 62 13.43 -14.18 -17.34
CA GLY A 62 14.82 -14.63 -17.35
C GLY A 62 15.71 -14.05 -16.25
N ARG A 63 15.22 -13.10 -15.43
CA ARG A 63 15.96 -12.46 -14.33
C ARG A 63 15.55 -12.95 -12.95
N ALA A 64 14.26 -13.20 -12.75
CA ALA A 64 13.75 -13.86 -11.55
C ALA A 64 13.43 -15.33 -11.84
N ARG A 65 13.78 -16.22 -10.91
CA ARG A 65 13.41 -17.64 -10.93
C ARG A 65 13.11 -18.12 -9.50
N GLY A 66 12.01 -18.86 -9.34
CA GLY A 66 11.64 -19.40 -8.03
C GLY A 66 11.10 -18.35 -7.07
N GLY A 67 11.13 -18.68 -5.77
CA GLY A 67 10.62 -17.85 -4.68
C GLY A 67 9.88 -18.69 -3.64
N ALA A 68 9.61 -18.09 -2.48
CA ALA A 68 8.77 -18.66 -1.44
C ALA A 68 7.49 -17.83 -1.30
N ARG A 69 6.45 -18.41 -0.71
CA ARG A 69 5.16 -17.75 -0.46
C ARG A 69 4.76 -17.99 0.98
N ASN A 70 4.03 -17.04 1.56
CA ASN A 70 3.58 -17.09 2.95
C ASN A 70 4.75 -17.29 3.93
N ILE A 71 5.85 -16.59 3.69
CA ILE A 71 7.00 -16.48 4.61
C ILE A 71 7.22 -15.00 4.95
N PRO A 72 7.93 -14.68 6.04
CA PRO A 72 8.40 -13.33 6.28
C PRO A 72 9.30 -12.82 5.15
N VAL A 73 9.16 -11.54 4.79
CA VAL A 73 9.95 -10.87 3.74
C VAL A 73 10.54 -9.55 4.25
N HIS A 74 11.60 -9.06 3.62
CA HIS A 74 12.23 -7.77 3.93
C HIS A 74 11.93 -6.75 2.84
N CYS A 75 10.71 -6.20 2.84
CA CYS A 75 10.23 -5.30 1.81
C CYS A 75 10.60 -3.84 2.16
N ALA A 76 11.45 -3.22 1.34
CA ALA A 76 11.86 -1.81 1.45
C ALA A 76 12.45 -1.46 2.83
N GLY A 77 13.21 -2.39 3.41
CA GLY A 77 13.83 -2.24 4.74
C GLY A 77 12.90 -2.56 5.92
N VAL A 78 11.65 -2.97 5.67
CA VAL A 78 10.68 -3.36 6.70
C VAL A 78 10.44 -4.87 6.65
N THR A 79 10.43 -5.52 7.81
CA THR A 79 10.04 -6.94 7.89
C THR A 79 8.52 -7.05 7.88
N VAL A 80 7.98 -7.85 6.95
CA VAL A 80 6.55 -8.12 6.85
C VAL A 80 6.32 -9.60 7.03
N LYS A 81 5.43 -9.99 7.94
CA LYS A 81 5.04 -11.38 8.16
C LYS A 81 3.69 -11.68 7.51
N PRO A 82 3.44 -12.93 7.11
CA PRO A 82 2.09 -13.34 6.73
C PRO A 82 1.11 -13.08 7.88
N GLY A 83 0.03 -12.36 7.59
CA GLY A 83 -1.00 -11.99 8.57
C GLY A 83 -0.90 -10.56 9.10
N ASP A 84 0.23 -9.88 8.87
CA ASP A 84 0.36 -8.45 9.18
C ASP A 84 -0.63 -7.63 8.34
N ILE A 85 -1.11 -6.53 8.91
CA ILE A 85 -2.05 -5.63 8.25
C ILE A 85 -1.26 -4.61 7.43
N ILE A 86 -1.64 -4.45 6.17
CA ILE A 86 -1.07 -3.46 5.26
C ILE A 86 -2.07 -2.33 5.09
N CYS A 87 -1.65 -1.12 5.43
CA CYS A 87 -2.37 0.11 5.12
C CYS A 87 -1.54 0.87 4.08
N ALA A 88 -2.18 1.37 3.03
CA ALA A 88 -1.49 2.14 2.00
C ALA A 88 -2.40 3.23 1.44
N ASP A 89 -1.84 4.40 1.25
CA ASP A 89 -2.48 5.58 0.68
C ASP A 89 -1.44 6.42 -0.10
N ASP A 90 -1.80 7.65 -0.44
CA ASP A 90 -0.95 8.52 -1.26
C ASP A 90 0.39 8.88 -0.60
N ASP A 91 0.52 8.74 0.73
CA ASP A 91 1.76 9.03 1.46
C ASP A 91 2.71 7.81 1.51
N GLY A 92 2.18 6.61 1.31
CA GLY A 92 2.99 5.40 1.18
C GLY A 92 2.35 4.16 1.79
N VAL A 93 3.18 3.32 2.41
CA VAL A 93 2.78 2.01 2.93
C VAL A 93 3.20 1.88 4.40
N LEU A 94 2.25 1.46 5.23
CA LEU A 94 2.43 1.10 6.63
C LEU A 94 2.19 -0.39 6.83
N VAL A 95 3.08 -1.02 7.59
CA VAL A 95 2.95 -2.40 8.04
C VAL A 95 2.61 -2.39 9.53
N ILE A 96 1.49 -2.98 9.90
CA ILE A 96 1.05 -3.11 11.29
C ILE A 96 1.15 -4.59 11.65
N PRO A 97 2.09 -4.97 12.55
CA PRO A 97 2.15 -6.34 13.05
C PRO A 97 0.81 -6.72 13.69
N TYR A 98 0.32 -7.91 13.37
CA TYR A 98 -1.01 -8.35 13.82
C TYR A 98 -1.14 -8.30 15.35
N GLU A 99 -0.05 -8.61 16.07
CA GLU A 99 -0.03 -8.71 17.52
C GLU A 99 -0.26 -7.38 18.25
N VAL A 100 -0.06 -6.25 17.57
CA VAL A 100 -0.24 -4.90 18.15
C VAL A 100 -1.35 -4.09 17.47
N ALA A 101 -2.11 -4.72 16.57
CA ALA A 101 -3.12 -4.04 15.76
C ALA A 101 -4.20 -3.33 16.61
N GLU A 102 -4.62 -3.93 17.73
CA GLU A 102 -5.63 -3.35 18.63
C GLU A 102 -5.14 -2.05 19.30
N ASP A 103 -3.88 -2.01 19.71
CA ASP A 103 -3.28 -0.80 20.29
C ASP A 103 -3.11 0.28 19.22
N VAL A 104 -2.65 -0.09 18.03
CA VAL A 104 -2.46 0.85 16.91
C VAL A 104 -3.77 1.53 16.53
N ILE A 105 -4.87 0.78 16.35
CA ILE A 105 -6.15 1.38 15.98
C ILE A 105 -6.72 2.27 17.10
N LYS A 106 -6.50 1.90 18.36
CA LYS A 106 -6.93 2.71 19.51
C LYS A 106 -6.23 4.07 19.50
N PHE A 107 -4.90 4.10 19.40
CA PHE A 107 -4.15 5.35 19.39
C PHE A 107 -4.39 6.18 18.12
N ALA A 108 -4.50 5.53 16.95
CA ALA A 108 -4.81 6.21 15.69
C ALA A 108 -6.16 6.94 15.75
N ARG A 109 -7.19 6.34 16.37
CA ARG A 109 -8.50 6.98 16.54
C ARG A 109 -8.45 8.20 17.45
N LEU A 110 -7.76 8.10 18.59
CA LEU A 110 -7.59 9.25 19.50
C LEU A 110 -6.91 10.42 18.79
N GLN A 111 -5.85 10.13 18.01
CA GLN A 111 -5.14 11.16 17.25
C GLN A 111 -6.02 11.77 16.15
N LEU A 112 -6.83 10.96 15.47
CA LEU A 112 -7.73 11.43 14.40
C LEU A 112 -8.81 12.38 14.93
N GLU A 113 -9.41 12.06 16.08
CA GLU A 113 -10.43 12.92 16.71
C GLU A 113 -9.84 14.30 17.08
N GLU A 114 -8.64 14.33 17.65
CA GLU A 114 -7.93 15.56 17.99
C GLU A 114 -7.52 16.36 16.74
N ASP A 115 -7.03 15.67 15.69
CA ASP A 115 -6.66 16.29 14.41
C ASP A 115 -7.87 16.94 13.73
N ILE A 116 -9.01 16.24 13.64
CA ILE A 116 -10.25 16.78 13.04
C ILE A 116 -10.75 18.01 13.81
N ALA A 117 -10.74 17.99 15.14
CA ALA A 117 -11.16 19.14 15.95
C ALA A 117 -10.27 20.35 15.69
N THR A 118 -8.95 20.14 15.69
CA THR A 118 -7.96 21.20 15.43
C THR A 118 -8.10 21.76 14.03
N ARG A 119 -8.21 20.89 13.02
CA ARG A 119 -8.35 21.27 11.62
C ARG A 119 -9.67 22.00 11.35
N SER A 120 -10.77 21.58 11.95
CA SER A 120 -12.06 22.28 11.83
C SER A 120 -11.94 23.75 12.27
N SER A 121 -11.27 24.01 13.40
CA SER A 121 -10.99 25.38 13.85
C SER A 121 -10.12 26.16 12.86
N HIS A 122 -9.17 25.50 12.19
CA HIS A 122 -8.34 26.14 11.16
C HIS A 122 -9.15 26.46 9.89
N TYR A 123 -10.05 25.57 9.45
CA TYR A 123 -10.93 25.83 8.32
C TYR A 123 -11.77 27.09 8.56
N GLU A 124 -12.38 27.20 9.74
CA GLU A 124 -13.16 28.39 10.13
C GLU A 124 -12.32 29.67 10.10
N LYS A 125 -11.12 29.65 10.71
CA LYS A 125 -10.21 30.82 10.75
C LYS A 125 -9.72 31.24 9.38
N LEU A 126 -9.60 30.31 8.45
CA LEU A 126 -9.16 30.55 7.07
C LEU A 126 -10.33 30.85 6.12
N GLY A 127 -11.58 30.71 6.56
CA GLY A 127 -12.77 30.87 5.73
C GLY A 127 -12.93 29.78 4.67
N PHE A 128 -12.45 28.56 4.97
CA PHE A 128 -12.61 27.41 4.10
C PHE A 128 -13.93 26.69 4.38
N GLU A 129 -14.57 26.22 3.32
CA GLU A 129 -15.72 25.31 3.43
C GLU A 129 -15.22 23.93 3.90
N PRO A 130 -15.89 23.28 4.88
CA PRO A 130 -15.58 21.93 5.29
C PRO A 130 -15.60 20.94 4.12
N ASP A 131 -14.67 19.97 4.14
CA ASP A 131 -14.57 18.93 3.13
C ASP A 131 -14.56 17.51 3.76
N ALA A 132 -14.51 16.49 2.90
CA ALA A 132 -14.55 15.09 3.31
C ALA A 132 -13.38 14.67 4.22
N THR A 133 -12.30 15.45 4.32
CA THR A 133 -11.18 15.16 5.21
C THR A 133 -11.52 15.39 6.68
N LEU A 134 -12.55 16.19 6.98
CA LEU A 134 -13.07 16.38 8.34
C LEU A 134 -14.13 15.33 8.74
N GLU A 135 -14.56 14.47 7.80
CA GLU A 135 -15.64 13.49 7.99
C GLU A 135 -15.15 12.03 8.11
N ARG A 136 -13.86 11.81 8.47
CA ARG A 136 -13.20 10.48 8.51
C ARG A 136 -13.67 9.56 9.66
N ASN A 137 -14.98 9.42 9.89
CA ASN A 137 -15.58 8.64 10.98
C ASN A 137 -16.06 7.22 10.59
N ARG A 138 -15.47 6.57 9.59
CA ARG A 138 -15.87 5.21 9.15
C ARG A 138 -14.72 4.23 9.24
#